data_AF-A0A7S1GFW8-F1
#
_entry.id   AF-A0A7S1GFW8-F1
#
_cell.length_a   1.000
_cell.length_b   1.000
_cell.length_c   1.000
_cell.angle_alpha   90.00
_cell.angle_beta   90.00
_cell.angle_gamma   90.00
#
_symmetry.space_group_name_H-M   'P 1'
#
loop_
_entity.id
_entity.type
_entity.pdbx_description
1 polymer ?
#
loop_
_entity_poly.entity_id
_entity_poly.type
_entity_poly.pdbx_seq_one_letter_code
_entity_poly.pdbx_strand_id
1 'polypeptide(L)'
;DMIKLAVVARTTGWVGFGISENGGMRGSDMILFDAAYPNTIVDAHVLDQLITPIMDDCQNWELLYSQTHDGFLVFEAQRLLHTHDPQDRPIMNDSSLLI
;
A
#
# COMPACT_ATOMS: atom_id res chain seq x y z
N ASP A 1 13.06 -3.24 11.04
CA ASP A 1 11.90 -4.17 11.03
C ASP A 1 11.03 -3.92 9.81
N MET A 2 10.27 -4.92 9.40
CA MET A 2 9.37 -4.87 8.24
C MET A 2 8.00 -5.39 8.61
N ILE A 3 6.98 -4.88 7.93
CA ILE A 3 5.67 -5.52 7.85
C ILE A 3 5.59 -6.39 6.61
N LYS A 4 4.78 -7.45 6.70
CA LYS A 4 4.30 -8.24 5.55
C LYS A 4 2.80 -8.20 5.56
N LEU A 5 2.20 -7.95 4.40
CA LEU A 5 0.76 -7.96 4.21
C LEU A 5 0.38 -8.85 3.05
N ALA A 6 -0.79 -9.48 3.17
CA ALA A 6 -1.43 -10.25 2.12
C ALA A 6 -2.82 -9.65 1.89
N VAL A 7 -3.12 -9.33 0.64
CA VAL A 7 -4.42 -8.78 0.23
C VAL A 7 -5.08 -9.78 -0.70
N VAL A 8 -6.34 -10.12 -0.40
CA VAL A 8 -7.18 -10.99 -1.21
C VAL A 8 -8.48 -10.26 -1.47
N ALA A 9 -8.82 -10.04 -2.74
CA ALA A 9 -10.08 -9.41 -3.13
C ALA A 9 -10.72 -10.13 -4.31
N ARG A 10 -12.05 -10.20 -4.31
CA ARG A 10 -12.82 -10.75 -5.43
C ARG A 10 -13.03 -9.66 -6.49
N THR A 11 -12.02 -9.44 -7.33
CA THR A 11 -12.04 -8.48 -8.42
C THR A 11 -11.16 -8.95 -9.57
N THR A 12 -11.44 -8.46 -10.78
CA THR A 12 -10.61 -8.66 -11.99
C THR A 12 -9.90 -7.39 -12.45
N GLY A 13 -10.09 -6.28 -11.73
CA GLY A 13 -9.43 -5.00 -12.00
C GLY A 13 -8.20 -4.83 -11.13
N TRP A 14 -8.21 -3.77 -10.33
CA TRP A 14 -7.12 -3.42 -9.41
C TRP A 14 -7.61 -3.38 -7.96
N VAL A 15 -6.66 -3.44 -7.03
CA VAL A 15 -6.86 -3.22 -5.60
C VAL A 15 -5.83 -2.24 -5.10
N GLY A 16 -6.25 -1.28 -4.28
CA GLY A 16 -5.36 -0.42 -3.51
C GLY A 16 -5.51 -0.74 -2.02
N PHE A 17 -4.38 -0.81 -1.32
CA PHE A 17 -4.33 -0.82 0.14
C PHE A 17 -3.54 0.41 0.59
N GLY A 18 -3.95 1.06 1.68
CA GLY A 18 -3.27 2.26 2.15
C GLY A 18 -3.25 2.39 3.66
N ILE A 19 -2.23 3.10 4.14
CA ILE A 19 -1.97 3.40 5.54
C ILE A 19 -2.14 4.90 5.74
N SER A 20 -2.97 5.29 6.71
CA SER A 20 -3.19 6.70 7.05
C SER A 20 -3.49 6.89 8.52
N GLU A 21 -3.24 8.09 9.02
CA GLU A 21 -3.44 8.46 10.44
C GLU A 21 -4.92 8.40 10.85
N ASN A 22 -5.85 8.66 9.93
CA ASN A 22 -7.27 8.78 10.22
C ASN A 22 -8.13 7.68 9.56
N GLY A 23 -7.49 6.68 8.94
CA GLY A 23 -8.17 5.61 8.20
C GLY A 23 -8.84 6.04 6.89
N GLY A 24 -8.73 7.31 6.50
CA GLY A 24 -9.21 7.83 5.23
C GLY A 24 -8.13 7.83 4.14
N MET A 25 -8.53 8.19 2.91
CA MET A 25 -7.62 8.29 1.76
C MET A 25 -6.72 9.53 1.79
N ARG A 26 -7.15 10.61 2.45
CA ARG A 26 -6.36 11.84 2.51
C ARG A 26 -5.06 11.60 3.27
N GLY A 27 -3.92 11.89 2.64
CA GLY A 27 -2.61 11.76 3.27
C GLY A 27 -2.13 10.32 3.40
N SER A 28 -2.79 9.34 2.74
CA SER A 28 -2.40 7.93 2.81
C SER A 28 -1.18 7.65 1.94
N ASP A 29 -0.26 6.81 2.44
CA ASP A 29 0.65 6.06 1.55
C ASP A 29 0.01 4.72 1.21
N MET A 30 0.21 4.27 -0.02
CA MET A 30 -0.59 3.27 -0.70
C MET A 30 0.27 2.33 -1.52
N ILE A 31 -0.17 1.08 -1.57
CA ILE A 31 0.26 0.09 -2.54
C ILE A 31 -0.91 -0.23 -3.47
N LEU A 32 -0.68 -0.11 -4.78
CA LEU A 32 -1.65 -0.45 -5.81
C LEU A 32 -1.18 -1.70 -6.56
N PHE A 33 -2.10 -2.64 -6.76
CA PHE A 33 -1.88 -3.82 -7.59
C PHE A 33 -2.97 -3.91 -8.65
N ASP A 34 -2.57 -4.09 -9.90
CA ASP A 34 -3.47 -4.23 -11.04
C ASP A 34 -3.32 -5.63 -11.66
N ALA A 35 -4.42 -6.35 -11.82
CA ALA A 35 -4.44 -7.68 -12.46
C ALA A 35 -3.89 -7.66 -13.89
N ALA A 36 -3.94 -6.53 -14.59
CA ALA A 36 -3.35 -6.36 -15.92
C ALA A 36 -1.81 -6.38 -15.90
N TYR A 37 -1.21 -6.10 -14.75
CA TYR A 37 0.25 -6.07 -14.55
C TYR A 37 0.65 -6.95 -13.35
N PRO A 38 0.47 -8.28 -13.45
CA PRO A 38 0.48 -9.17 -12.29
C PRO A 38 1.84 -9.29 -11.61
N ASN A 39 2.93 -8.85 -12.24
CA ASN A 39 4.28 -8.93 -11.67
C ASN A 39 4.77 -7.60 -11.08
N THR A 40 3.88 -6.61 -10.94
CA THR A 40 4.25 -5.27 -10.50
C THR A 40 3.27 -4.74 -9.47
N ILE A 41 3.78 -3.92 -8.56
CA ILE A 41 3.02 -3.07 -7.66
C ILE A 41 3.45 -1.62 -7.90
N VAL A 42 2.57 -0.70 -7.59
CA VAL A 42 2.86 0.73 -7.60
C VAL A 42 2.87 1.24 -6.17
N ASP A 43 3.99 1.83 -5.78
CA ASP A 43 4.08 2.67 -4.59
C ASP A 43 3.49 4.04 -4.90
N ALA A 44 2.61 4.54 -4.05
CA ALA A 44 1.92 5.79 -4.30
C ALA A 44 1.46 6.46 -3.00
N HIS A 45 1.34 7.77 -3.02
CA HIS A 45 0.78 8.55 -1.91
C HIS A 45 -0.36 9.45 -2.41
N VAL A 46 -1.18 9.90 -1.47
CA VAL A 46 -2.27 10.83 -1.73
C VAL A 46 -2.06 12.09 -0.89
N LEU A 47 -1.94 13.25 -1.55
CA LEU A 47 -1.81 14.53 -0.86
C LEU A 47 -3.16 15.03 -0.31
N ASP A 48 -4.25 14.87 -1.07
CA ASP A 48 -5.58 15.34 -0.66
C ASP A 48 -6.73 14.46 -1.16
N GLN A 49 -7.89 14.62 -0.52
CA GLN A 49 -9.05 13.71 -0.51
C GLN A 49 -9.74 13.46 -1.87
N LEU A 50 -9.38 14.21 -2.93
CA LEU A 50 -10.01 14.17 -4.26
C LEU A 50 -9.01 13.95 -5.41
N ILE A 51 -7.77 13.58 -5.10
CA ILE A 51 -6.71 13.47 -6.10
C ILE A 51 -6.40 12.00 -6.36
N THR A 52 -6.20 11.65 -7.64
CA THR A 52 -5.62 10.37 -8.05
C THR A 52 -4.32 10.13 -7.26
N PRO A 53 -4.07 8.91 -6.75
CA PRO A 53 -2.79 8.57 -6.14
C PRO A 53 -1.62 8.98 -7.04
N ILE A 54 -0.62 9.60 -6.43
CA ILE A 54 0.60 10.06 -7.10
C ILE A 54 1.63 8.97 -6.86
N MET A 55 2.23 8.45 -7.94
CA MET A 55 3.32 7.49 -7.82
C MET A 55 4.49 8.09 -7.05
N ASP A 56 5.08 7.30 -6.16
CA ASP A 56 6.21 7.74 -5.35
C ASP A 56 7.50 7.80 -6.18
N ASP A 57 8.42 8.66 -5.75
CA ASP A 57 9.74 8.81 -6.35
C ASP A 57 10.63 7.60 -6.01
N CYS A 58 10.34 6.90 -4.91
CA CYS A 58 10.98 5.66 -4.50
C CYS A 58 9.95 4.53 -4.36
N GLN A 59 10.32 3.33 -4.83
CA GLN A 59 9.56 2.11 -4.54
C GLN A 59 10.09 1.53 -3.22
N ASN A 60 9.33 1.67 -2.15
CA ASN A 60 9.64 1.12 -0.83
C ASN A 60 8.91 -0.20 -0.55
N TRP A 61 7.80 -0.46 -1.25
CA TRP A 61 7.16 -1.77 -1.22
C TRP A 61 7.88 -2.77 -2.12
N GLU A 62 7.98 -4.01 -1.64
CA GLU A 62 8.48 -5.15 -2.39
C GLU A 62 7.35 -6.16 -2.59
N LEU A 63 7.08 -6.51 -3.85
CA LEU A 63 6.16 -7.59 -4.19
C LEU A 63 6.82 -8.94 -3.92
N LEU A 64 6.22 -9.76 -3.06
CA LEU A 64 6.69 -11.09 -2.72
C LEU A 64 5.97 -12.18 -3.51
N TYR A 65 4.67 -12.00 -3.71
CA TYR A 65 3.81 -12.96 -4.40
C TYR A 65 2.61 -12.27 -5.02
N SER A 66 2.13 -12.81 -6.14
CA SER A 66 0.87 -12.40 -6.74
C SER A 66 0.21 -13.54 -7.51
N GLN A 67 -1.12 -13.51 -7.54
CA GLN A 67 -1.92 -14.42 -8.35
C GLN A 67 -3.25 -13.78 -8.71
N THR A 68 -3.69 -13.99 -9.94
CA THR A 68 -5.06 -13.72 -10.39
C THR A 68 -5.68 -15.02 -10.87
N HIS A 69 -6.74 -15.47 -10.21
CA HIS A 69 -7.43 -16.72 -10.55
C HIS A 69 -8.88 -16.71 -10.05
N ASP A 70 -9.81 -17.32 -10.81
CA ASP A 70 -11.22 -17.47 -10.43
C ASP A 70 -11.93 -16.18 -9.98
N GLY A 71 -11.56 -15.05 -10.59
CA GLY A 71 -12.11 -13.73 -10.23
C GLY A 71 -11.60 -13.19 -8.89
N PHE A 72 -10.56 -13.80 -8.33
CA PHE A 72 -9.78 -13.29 -7.21
C PHE A 72 -8.46 -12.71 -7.68
N LEU A 73 -8.04 -11.69 -6.96
CA LEU A 73 -6.76 -11.04 -7.04
C LEU A 73 -6.11 -11.17 -5.66
N VAL A 74 -4.90 -11.73 -5.65
CA VAL A 74 -4.08 -11.94 -4.46
C VAL A 74 -2.73 -11.29 -4.69
N PHE A 75 -2.24 -10.53 -3.71
CA PHE A 75 -0.84 -10.15 -3.66
C PHE A 75 -0.32 -10.15 -2.21
N GLU A 76 0.95 -10.46 -2.06
CA GLU A 76 1.70 -10.32 -0.82
C GLU A 76 2.84 -9.35 -1.03
N ALA A 77 3.01 -8.41 -0.10
CA ALA A 77 4.06 -7.40 -0.17
C ALA A 77 4.68 -7.15 1.20
N GLN A 78 5.89 -6.59 1.19
CA GLN A 78 6.57 -6.16 2.41
C GLN A 78 7.16 -4.76 2.27
N ARG A 79 7.33 -4.08 3.40
CA ARG A 79 7.95 -2.75 3.50
C ARG A 79 8.55 -2.58 4.89
N LEU A 80 9.57 -1.73 5.01
CA LEU A 80 10.13 -1.34 6.31
C LEU A 80 9.08 -0.61 7.17
N LEU A 81 9.13 -0.78 8.49
CA LEU A 81 8.27 0.01 9.39
C LEU A 81 8.53 1.52 9.27
N HIS A 82 9.77 1.90 8.94
CA HIS A 82 10.18 3.27 8.70
C HIS A 82 11.16 3.29 7.53
N THR A 83 10.73 3.86 6.40
CA THR A 83 11.48 3.89 5.13
C THR A 83 12.38 5.11 5.01
N HIS A 84 12.08 6.17 5.78
CA HIS A 84 12.70 7.50 5.68
C HIS A 84 12.40 8.22 4.35
N ASP A 85 11.41 7.73 3.60
CA ASP A 85 10.87 8.44 2.45
C ASP A 85 9.82 9.48 2.93
N PRO A 86 9.90 10.75 2.49
CA PRO A 86 8.92 11.78 2.86
C PRO A 86 7.49 11.53 2.31
N GLN A 87 7.31 10.65 1.32
CA GLN A 87 6.00 10.29 0.75
C GLN A 87 5.28 9.20 1.56
N ASP A 88 6.02 8.57 2.48
CA ASP A 88 5.60 7.41 3.24
C ASP A 88 5.16 7.72 4.68
N ARG A 89 4.27 6.88 5.21
CA ARG A 89 3.84 6.92 6.62
C ARG A 89 4.59 5.90 7.49
N PRO A 90 5.35 6.34 8.52
CA PRO A 90 5.99 5.43 9.45
C PRO A 90 4.96 4.66 10.28
N ILE A 91 5.16 3.34 10.40
CA ILE A 91 4.41 2.46 11.28
C ILE A 91 5.14 2.42 12.61
N MET A 92 4.55 3.04 13.62
CA MET A 92 5.15 3.21 14.93
C MET A 92 4.26 2.59 16.00
N ASN A 93 4.87 2.27 17.14
CA ASN A 93 4.14 1.83 18.31
C ASN A 93 3.35 3.02 18.89
N ASP A 94 2.03 2.91 18.92
CA ASP A 94 1.10 3.93 19.42
C ASP A 94 0.76 3.75 20.92
N SER A 95 1.29 2.73 21.59
CA SER A 95 1.00 2.46 23.01
C SER A 95 1.39 3.57 23.98
N SER A 96 2.22 4.53 23.57
CA SER A 96 2.57 5.73 24.37
C SER A 96 1.82 7.00 23.96
N LEU A 97 0.92 6.95 22.99
CA LEU A 97 0.02 8.05 22.63
C LEU A 97 -1.21 8.06 23.56
N LEU A 98 -0.97 8.12 24.87
CA LEU A 98 -1.98 8.60 25.81
C LEU A 98 -1.88 10.12 25.82
N ILE A 99 -2.75 10.77 25.05
CA ILE A 99 -3.12 12.19 25.24
C ILE A 99 -4.31 12.23 26.18
#